data_AF-A0A6M8HW17-F1
#
_entry.id   AF-A0A6M8HW17-F1
#
_cell.length_a   1.000
_cell.length_b   1.000
_cell.length_c   1.000
_cell.angle_alpha   90.00
_cell.angle_beta   90.00
_cell.angle_gamma   90.00
#
_symmetry.space_group_name_H-M   'P 1'
#
loop_
_entity.id
_entity.type
_entity.pdbx_description
1 polymer ?
#
loop_
_entity_poly.entity_id
_entity_poly.type
_entity_poly.pdbx_seq_one_letter_code
_entity_poly.pdbx_strand_id
1 'polypeptide(L)' 'MAKAAPASAGKQAYEARRAAKAGMNVDKWMAEKDRRAKAERDAELLAQKKAVPAKPGLLRRLLDKAHRPI' A
#
# COMPACT_ATOMS: atom_id res chain seq x y z
N MET A 1 -8.50 29.23 5.98
CA MET A 1 -7.81 28.97 4.69
C MET A 1 -6.57 28.13 4.99
N ALA A 2 -6.66 26.80 4.97
CA ALA A 2 -5.51 25.93 5.30
C ALA A 2 -4.49 25.96 4.15
N LYS A 3 -3.28 26.48 4.43
CA LYS A 3 -2.16 26.56 3.48
C LYS A 3 -1.60 25.15 3.27
N ALA A 4 -1.83 24.58 2.08
CA ALA A 4 -1.28 23.28 1.69
C ALA A 4 0.26 23.26 1.81
N ALA A 5 0.79 22.25 2.49
CA ALA A 5 2.18 22.15 2.89
C ALA A 5 3.16 22.04 1.69
N PRO A 6 4.43 22.51 1.83
CA PRO A 6 5.50 22.39 0.82
C PRO A 6 5.91 20.95 0.47
N ALA A 7 5.29 19.94 1.09
CA ALA A 7 5.51 18.52 0.80
C ALA A 7 5.02 18.09 -0.61
N SER A 8 4.26 18.93 -1.33
CA SER A 8 3.75 18.61 -2.67
C SER A 8 4.79 18.75 -3.78
N ALA A 9 5.72 19.73 -3.68
CA ALA A 9 6.68 20.02 -4.74
C ALA A 9 7.74 18.92 -4.91
N GLY A 10 8.27 18.39 -3.81
CA GLY A 10 9.23 17.27 -3.85
C GLY A 10 8.60 15.98 -4.40
N LYS A 11 7.32 15.74 -4.08
CA LYS A 11 6.57 14.60 -4.63
C LYS A 11 6.31 14.76 -6.13
N GLN A 12 5.94 15.96 -6.58
CA GLN A 12 5.75 16.28 -8.00
C GLN A 12 7.03 16.02 -8.82
N ALA A 13 8.19 16.48 -8.35
CA ALA A 13 9.47 16.25 -9.02
C ALA A 13 9.83 14.75 -9.10
N TYR A 14 9.52 13.98 -8.06
CA TYR A 14 9.73 12.53 -8.05
C TYR A 14 8.85 11.81 -9.08
N GLU A 15 7.57 12.16 -9.14
CA GLU A 15 6.63 11.58 -10.11
C GLU A 15 6.94 12.03 -11.55
N ALA A 16 7.44 13.26 -11.74
CA ALA A 16 7.90 13.73 -13.06
C ALA A 16 9.06 12.90 -13.61
N ARG A 17 10.03 12.51 -12.75
CA ARG A 17 11.14 11.63 -13.15
C ARG A 17 10.63 10.23 -13.52
N ARG A 18 9.58 9.75 -12.87
CA ARG A 18 8.96 8.44 -13.15
C ARG A 18 8.14 8.48 -14.44
N ALA A 19 7.39 9.54 -14.67
CA ALA A 19 6.67 9.79 -15.90
C ALA A 19 7.63 9.86 -17.10
N ALA A 20 8.74 10.60 -16.96
CA ALA A 20 9.80 10.65 -17.96
C ALA A 20 10.43 9.28 -18.24
N LYS A 21 10.69 8.48 -17.18
CA LYS A 21 11.18 7.09 -17.33
C LYS A 21 10.21 6.20 -18.11
N ALA A 22 8.91 6.42 -17.96
CA ALA A 22 7.87 5.69 -18.64
C ALA A 22 7.47 6.31 -20.00
N GLY A 23 8.18 7.36 -20.45
CA GLY A 23 7.94 8.03 -21.73
C GLY A 23 6.59 8.75 -21.80
N MET A 24 6.03 9.17 -20.66
CA MET A 24 4.71 9.80 -20.58
C MET A 24 4.75 11.10 -19.77
N ASN A 25 3.72 11.95 -19.94
CA ASN A 25 3.58 13.16 -19.15
C ASN A 25 3.13 12.83 -17.71
N VAL A 26 3.31 13.79 -16.81
CA VAL A 26 3.01 13.60 -15.37
C VAL A 26 1.52 13.33 -15.15
N ASP A 27 0.64 14.03 -15.86
CA ASP A 27 -0.81 13.87 -15.71
C ASP A 27 -1.29 12.47 -16.10
N LYS A 28 -0.79 11.93 -17.22
CA LYS A 28 -1.09 10.57 -17.67
C LYS A 28 -0.48 9.52 -16.76
N TRP A 29 0.71 9.78 -16.22
CA TRP A 29 1.34 8.91 -15.22
C TRP A 29 0.50 8.82 -13.94
N MET A 30 -0.03 9.95 -13.46
CA MET A 30 -0.91 9.98 -12.30
C MET A 30 -2.24 9.26 -12.56
N ALA A 31 -2.86 9.48 -13.72
CA ALA A 31 -4.09 8.79 -14.11
C ALA A 31 -3.91 7.27 -14.22
N GLU A 32 -2.80 6.81 -14.79
CA GLU A 32 -2.46 5.39 -14.89
C GLU A 32 -2.16 4.79 -13.50
N LYS A 33 -1.50 5.54 -12.62
CA LYS A 33 -1.24 5.13 -11.24
C LYS A 33 -2.54 4.97 -10.45
N ASP A 34 -3.48 5.90 -10.59
CA ASP A 34 -4.78 5.80 -9.92
C ASP A 34 -5.59 4.61 -10.44
N ARG A 35 -5.55 4.37 -11.76
CA ARG A 35 -6.14 3.17 -12.37
C ARG A 35 -5.53 1.88 -11.82
N ARG A 36 -4.20 1.83 -11.70
CA ARG A 36 -3.48 0.67 -11.15
C ARG A 36 -3.75 0.47 -9.66
N ALA A 37 -3.74 1.54 -8.87
CA ALA A 37 -4.05 1.47 -7.44
C ALA A 37 -5.47 0.97 -7.19
N LYS A 38 -6.42 1.34 -8.05
CA LYS A 38 -7.78 0.80 -8.00
C LYS A 38 -7.81 -0.71 -8.31
N ALA A 39 -7.12 -1.14 -9.36
CA ALA A 39 -7.03 -2.55 -9.72
C ALA A 39 -6.28 -3.40 -8.66
N GLU A 40 -5.24 -2.85 -8.03
CA GLU A 40 -4.50 -3.53 -6.96
C GLU A 40 -5.35 -3.64 -5.68
N ARG A 41 -6.16 -2.63 -5.33
CA ARG A 41 -7.10 -2.74 -4.21
C ARG A 41 -8.15 -3.83 -4.44
N ASP A 42 -8.66 -3.93 -5.66
CA ASP A 42 -9.61 -4.98 -6.00
C ASP A 42 -8.95 -6.37 -5.95
N ALA A 43 -7.68 -6.46 -6.36
CA ALA A 43 -6.88 -7.69 -6.26
C ALA A 43 -6.51 -8.04 -4.80
N GLU A 44 -6.16 -7.07 -3.96
CA GLU A 44 -5.88 -7.25 -2.54
C GLU A 44 -7.14 -7.68 -1.77
N LEU A 45 -8.32 -7.13 -2.11
CA LEU A 45 -9.59 -7.57 -1.53
C LEU A 45 -9.90 -9.02 -1.90
N LEU A 46 -9.59 -9.44 -3.12
CA LEU A 46 -9.73 -10.84 -3.56
C LEU A 46 -8.68 -11.76 -2.90
N ALA A 47 -7.46 -11.28 -2.67
CA ALA A 47 -6.41 -12.00 -1.98
C ALA A 47 -6.71 -12.16 -0.48
N GLN A 48 -7.23 -11.11 0.18
CA GLN A 48 -7.66 -11.15 1.58
C GLN A 48 -8.85 -12.08 1.79
N LYS A 49 -9.78 -12.16 0.82
CA LYS A 49 -10.88 -13.14 0.84
C LYS A 49 -10.41 -14.60 0.72
N LYS A 50 -9.23 -14.84 0.15
CA LYS A 50 -8.60 -16.17 0.04
C LYS A 50 -7.58 -16.44 1.15
N ALA A 51 -7.33 -15.48 2.04
CA ALA A 51 -6.39 -15.64 3.13
C ALA A 51 -7.00 -16.60 4.17
N VAL A 52 -6.64 -17.87 4.05
CA VAL A 52 -6.85 -18.90 5.08
C VAL A 52 -6.34 -18.33 6.41
N PRO A 53 -7.09 -18.45 7.52
CA PRO A 53 -6.69 -17.85 8.79
C PRO A 53 -5.26 -18.25 9.13
N ALA A 54 -4.40 -17.24 9.28
CA ALA A 54 -2.97 -17.44 9.52
C ALA A 54 -2.80 -18.28 10.80
N LYS A 55 -2.13 -19.42 10.68
CA LYS A 55 -1.83 -20.28 11.84
C LYS A 55 -1.09 -19.43 12.89
N PRO A 56 -1.46 -19.54 14.17
CA PRO A 56 -0.80 -18.76 15.23
C PRO A 56 0.69 -19.04 15.21
N GLY A 57 1.47 -17.98 15.05
CA GLY A 57 2.93 -18.02 14.99
C GLY A 57 3.56 -18.47 16.31
N LEU A 58 4.86 -18.75 16.27
CA LEU A 58 5.61 -19.29 17.41
C LEU A 58 5.48 -18.44 18.69
N LEU A 59 5.56 -17.11 18.56
CA LEU A 59 5.43 -16.18 19.69
C LEU A 59 4.03 -16.23 20.32
N ARG A 60 2.98 -16.33 19.49
CA ARG A 60 1.61 -16.45 20.00
C ARG A 60 1.41 -17.75 20.76
N ARG A 61 1.96 -18.85 20.24
CA ARG A 61 1.91 -20.16 20.93
C ARG A 61 2.64 -20.14 22.27
N LEU A 62 3.77 -19.43 22.34
CA LEU A 62 4.52 -19.30 23.59
C LEU A 62 3.73 -18.51 24.65
N LEU A 63 3.10 -17.41 24.25
CA LEU A 63 2.24 -16.62 25.13
C LEU A 63 1.00 -17.41 25.57
N ASP A 64 0.34 -18.15 24.67
CA ASP A 64 -0.82 -18.98 25.03
C ASP A 64 -0.44 -20.09 26.03
N LYS A 65 0.80 -20.62 25.96
CA LYS A 65 1.32 -21.59 26.93
C LYS A 65 1.57 -20.92 28.30
N ALA A 66 2.08 -19.70 28.31
CA ALA A 66 2.32 -18.94 29.54
C ALA A 66 1.02 -18.53 30.26
N HIS A 67 -0.06 -18.27 29.51
CA HIS A 67 -1.36 -17.87 30.06
C HIS A 67 -2.28 -19.04 30.45
N ARG A 68 -1.87 -20.31 30.27
CA ARG A 68 -2.65 -21.44 30.78
C ARG A 68 -2.23 -21.77 32.22
N PRO A 69 -3.07 -21.49 33.23
CA PRO A 69 -2.86 -22.05 34.55
C PRO A 69 -3.04 -23.57 34.50
N ILE A 70 -2.20 -24.27 35.28
CA ILE A 70 -2.25 -25.72 35.52
C ILE A 70 -3.53 -26.13 36.25
#